data_AF-A0A2V2LGT8-F1
#
_entry.id   AF-A0A2V2LGT8-F1
#
_cell.length_a   1.000
_cell.length_b   1.000
_cell.length_c   1.000
_cell.angle_alpha   90.00
_cell.angle_beta   90.00
_cell.angle_gamma   90.00
#
_symmetry.space_group_name_H-M   'P 1'
#
loop_
_entity.id
_entity.type
_entity.pdbx_description
1 polymer ?
#
loop_
_entity_poly.entity_id
_entity_poly.type
_entity_poly.pdbx_seq_one_letter_code
_entity_poly.pdbx_strand_id
1 'polypeptide(L)'
;MTDTQKTALKGAAILWIVWGSVHTLAGVIILASDASGGFQAIADGVDPAALESDYHAAVGGVLNQHGWNLGWFGMATIVGAVLIWRQSMTAICVTGMIGGLADVGYLLFVDFPGYVNFVPGTVMTIISASALALSFWVWFSVRRVTR
;
A
#
# COMPACT_ATOMS: atom_id res chain seq x y z
N MET A 1 10.55 -25.91 3.79
CA MET A 1 9.27 -25.16 3.79
C MET A 1 8.13 -26.14 3.54
N THR A 2 7.10 -26.14 4.39
CA THR A 2 5.92 -27.03 4.26
C THR A 2 4.97 -26.53 3.17
N ASP A 3 4.07 -27.38 2.68
CA ASP A 3 3.08 -26.94 1.68
C ASP A 3 2.13 -25.86 2.21
N THR A 4 1.79 -25.91 3.50
CA THR A 4 1.05 -24.83 4.17
C THR A 4 1.78 -23.49 4.08
N GLN A 5 3.09 -23.47 4.32
CA GLN A 5 3.90 -22.25 4.20
C GLN A 5 3.95 -21.73 2.76
N LYS A 6 4.08 -22.62 1.78
CA LYS A 6 4.05 -22.24 0.35
C LYS A 6 2.70 -21.63 -0.03
N THR A 7 1.59 -22.22 0.42
CA THR A 7 0.24 -21.69 0.18
C THR A 7 0.05 -20.33 0.86
N ALA A 8 0.53 -20.15 2.09
CA ALA A 8 0.49 -18.87 2.79
C ALA A 8 1.24 -17.77 2.02
N LEU A 9 2.42 -18.07 1.45
CA LEU A 9 3.16 -17.10 0.63
C LEU A 9 2.43 -16.75 -0.68
N LYS A 10 1.75 -17.71 -1.31
CA LYS A 10 0.90 -17.41 -2.47
C LYS A 10 -0.27 -16.50 -2.10
N GLY A 11 -0.93 -16.77 -0.97
CA GLY A 11 -1.97 -15.90 -0.43
C GLY A 11 -1.45 -14.49 -0.15
N ALA A 12 -0.31 -14.37 0.54
CA ALA A 12 0.33 -13.09 0.81
C ALA A 12 0.71 -12.34 -0.48
N ALA A 13 1.22 -13.04 -1.49
CA ALA A 13 1.54 -12.44 -2.79
C ALA A 13 0.30 -11.89 -3.49
N ILE A 14 -0.86 -12.56 -3.43
CA ILE A 14 -2.11 -12.03 -3.99
C ILE A 14 -2.50 -10.74 -3.28
N LEU A 15 -2.44 -10.72 -1.95
CA LEU A 15 -2.74 -9.52 -1.16
C LEU A 15 -1.82 -8.35 -1.54
N TRP A 16 -0.51 -8.61 -1.69
CA TRP A 16 0.45 -7.60 -2.12
C TRP A 16 0.22 -7.10 -3.56
N ILE A 17 -0.23 -7.97 -4.47
CA ILE A 17 -0.61 -7.58 -5.84
C ILE A 17 -1.84 -6.66 -5.81
N VAL A 18 -2.85 -7.01 -5.01
CA VAL A 18 -4.07 -6.19 -4.87
C VAL A 18 -3.73 -4.82 -4.32
N TRP A 19 -3.00 -4.79 -3.19
CA TRP A 19 -2.53 -3.55 -2.58
C TRP A 19 -1.73 -2.71 -3.57
N GLY A 20 -0.76 -3.32 -4.25
CA GLY A 20 0.12 -2.61 -5.18
C GLY A 20 -0.62 -2.05 -6.39
N SER A 21 -1.60 -2.79 -6.91
CA SER A 21 -2.42 -2.34 -8.03
C SER A 21 -3.27 -1.12 -7.67
N VAL A 22 -3.90 -1.14 -6.48
CA VAL A 22 -4.69 0.00 -5.98
C VAL A 22 -3.82 1.23 -5.78
N HIS A 23 -2.62 1.07 -5.21
CA HIS A 23 -1.71 2.20 -4.96
C HIS A 23 -1.08 2.75 -6.24
N THR A 24 -0.79 1.90 -7.22
CA THR A 24 -0.37 2.36 -8.54
C THR A 24 -1.49 3.16 -9.22
N LEU A 25 -2.75 2.69 -9.15
CA LEU A 25 -3.89 3.41 -9.68
C LEU A 25 -4.11 4.75 -8.97
N ALA A 26 -4.08 4.78 -7.63
CA ALA A 26 -4.21 6.00 -6.84
C ALA A 26 -3.12 7.03 -7.22
N GLY A 27 -1.88 6.58 -7.37
CA GLY A 27 -0.78 7.43 -7.83
C GLY A 27 -1.04 8.04 -9.21
N VAL A 28 -1.57 7.26 -10.16
CA VAL A 28 -1.96 7.76 -11.49
C VAL A 28 -3.10 8.79 -11.39
N ILE A 29 -4.13 8.52 -10.59
CA ILE A 29 -5.26 9.44 -10.41
C ILE A 29 -4.79 10.77 -9.86
N ILE A 30 -3.93 10.77 -8.83
CA ILE A 30 -3.40 12.00 -8.23
C ILE A 30 -2.58 12.78 -9.27
N LEU A 31 -1.69 12.11 -10.00
CA LEU A 31 -0.85 12.75 -11.01
C LEU A 31 -1.63 13.32 -12.21
N ALA A 32 -2.83 12.80 -12.47
CA ALA A 32 -3.71 13.25 -13.55
C ALA A 32 -4.75 14.30 -13.11
N SER A 33 -4.84 14.60 -11.80
CA SER A 33 -5.81 15.53 -11.22
C SER A 33 -5.17 16.88 -10.89
N ASP A 34 -6.02 17.89 -10.69
CA ASP A 34 -5.61 19.11 -9.99
C ASP A 34 -5.48 18.86 -8.47
N ALA A 35 -5.10 19.89 -7.71
CA ALA A 35 -4.85 19.73 -6.28
C ALA A 35 -6.12 19.32 -5.51
N SER A 36 -7.26 19.95 -5.78
CA SER A 36 -8.53 19.60 -5.14
C SER A 36 -8.96 18.16 -5.46
N GLY A 37 -8.90 17.76 -6.74
CA GLY A 37 -9.21 16.39 -7.15
C GLY A 37 -8.25 15.36 -6.57
N GLY A 38 -6.95 15.67 -6.50
CA GLY A 38 -5.95 14.80 -5.91
C GLY A 38 -6.11 14.63 -4.39
N PHE A 39 -6.46 15.70 -3.66
CA PHE A 39 -6.79 15.59 -2.24
C PHE A 39 -8.08 14.79 -2.03
N GLN A 40 -9.11 14.99 -2.86
CA GLN A 40 -10.34 14.18 -2.80
C GLN A 40 -10.09 12.70 -3.07
N ALA A 41 -9.16 12.36 -3.97
CA ALA A 41 -8.79 10.98 -4.26
C ALA A 41 -8.11 10.27 -3.07
N ILE A 42 -7.51 11.03 -2.14
CA ILE A 42 -6.86 10.50 -0.93
C ILE A 42 -7.81 10.54 0.28
N ALA A 43 -8.53 11.65 0.45
CA ALA A 43 -9.40 11.93 1.59
C ALA A 43 -10.88 11.84 1.17
N ASP A 44 -11.27 10.70 0.60
CA ASP A 44 -12.58 10.50 -0.02
C ASP A 44 -13.76 10.49 0.96
N GLY A 45 -13.49 10.45 2.28
CA GLY A 45 -14.46 10.60 3.35
C GLY A 45 -14.75 12.07 3.72
N VAL A 46 -14.00 13.02 3.18
CA VAL A 46 -14.22 14.46 3.38
C VAL A 46 -15.14 15.00 2.29
N ASP A 47 -16.00 15.95 2.66
CA ASP A 47 -16.86 16.69 1.71
C ASP A 47 -15.98 17.37 0.64
N PRO A 48 -16.19 17.10 -0.66
CA PRO A 48 -15.42 17.72 -1.74
C PRO A 48 -15.38 19.24 -1.68
N ALA A 49 -16.47 19.88 -1.25
CA ALA A 49 -16.53 21.34 -1.14
C ALA A 49 -15.57 21.89 -0.07
N ALA A 50 -15.19 21.08 0.93
CA ALA A 50 -14.22 21.47 1.95
C ALA A 50 -12.76 21.35 1.47
N LEU A 51 -12.50 20.60 0.40
CA LEU A 51 -11.19 20.44 -0.23
C LEU A 51 -11.03 21.29 -1.50
N GLU A 52 -12.08 21.99 -1.92
CA GLU A 52 -12.04 22.91 -3.04
C GLU A 52 -11.34 24.21 -2.64
N SER A 53 -10.22 24.54 -3.30
CA SER A 53 -9.45 25.75 -2.99
C SER A 53 -8.54 26.15 -4.15
N ASP A 54 -8.19 27.43 -4.21
CA ASP A 54 -7.12 27.93 -5.08
C ASP A 54 -5.75 27.66 -4.43
N TYR A 55 -5.27 26.44 -4.60
CA TYR A 55 -3.99 26.01 -4.05
C TYR A 55 -2.83 26.66 -4.78
N HIS A 56 -1.88 27.23 -4.02
CA HIS A 56 -0.60 27.65 -4.58
C HIS A 56 0.07 26.48 -5.31
N ALA A 57 0.68 26.73 -6.47
CA ALA A 57 1.25 25.68 -7.35
C ALA A 57 2.22 24.72 -6.62
N ALA A 58 2.94 25.22 -5.62
CA ALA A 58 3.82 24.41 -4.78
C ALA A 58 3.07 23.29 -4.00
N VAL A 59 1.84 23.55 -3.54
CA VAL A 59 1.01 22.54 -2.84
C VAL A 59 0.64 21.40 -3.80
N GLY A 60 0.21 21.74 -5.02
CA GLY A 60 -0.02 20.75 -6.08
C GLY A 60 1.27 19.98 -6.44
N GLY A 61 2.43 20.64 -6.42
CA GLY A 61 3.72 19.99 -6.61
C GLY A 61 4.05 18.93 -5.55
N VAL A 62 3.79 19.23 -4.27
CA VAL A 62 3.95 18.26 -3.17
C VAL A 62 2.97 17.10 -3.30
N LEU A 63 1.73 17.38 -3.69
CA LEU A 63 0.72 16.35 -3.93
C LEU A 63 1.12 15.42 -5.08
N ASN A 64 1.66 15.97 -6.17
CA ASN A 64 2.19 15.18 -7.28
C ASN A 64 3.37 14.32 -6.87
N GLN A 65 4.26 14.82 -6.01
CA GLN A 65 5.34 14.01 -5.43
C GLN A 65 4.78 12.84 -4.61
N HIS A 66 3.70 13.06 -3.84
CA HIS A 66 3.02 12.00 -3.11
C HIS A 66 2.40 10.96 -4.06
N GLY A 67 1.69 11.40 -5.11
CA GLY A 67 1.13 10.51 -6.13
C GLY A 67 2.20 9.68 -6.86
N TRP A 68 3.34 10.30 -7.20
CA TRP A 68 4.50 9.58 -7.74
C TRP A 68 5.00 8.50 -6.78
N ASN A 69 5.10 8.83 -5.49
CA ASN A 69 5.54 7.90 -4.46
C ASN A 69 4.61 6.69 -4.34
N LEU A 70 3.29 6.92 -4.25
CA LEU A 70 2.29 5.84 -4.23
C LEU A 70 2.40 4.96 -5.49
N GLY A 71 2.59 5.60 -6.65
CA GLY A 71 2.79 4.93 -7.93
C GLY A 71 3.91 3.90 -7.90
N TRP A 72 5.13 4.35 -7.55
CA TRP A 72 6.29 3.46 -7.54
C TRP A 72 6.29 2.50 -6.36
N PHE A 73 5.74 2.87 -5.19
CA PHE A 73 5.52 1.94 -4.09
C PHE A 73 4.66 0.76 -4.55
N GLY A 74 3.52 1.03 -5.18
CA GLY A 74 2.62 -0.01 -5.72
C GLY A 74 3.34 -0.95 -6.69
N MET A 75 4.10 -0.38 -7.64
CA MET A 75 4.86 -1.16 -8.62
C MET A 75 5.95 -2.02 -7.98
N ALA A 76 6.72 -1.46 -7.04
CA ALA A 76 7.75 -2.19 -6.31
C ALA A 76 7.14 -3.35 -5.51
N THR A 77 5.98 -3.12 -4.89
CA THR A 77 5.26 -4.14 -4.11
C THR A 77 4.72 -5.26 -5.01
N ILE A 78 4.26 -4.96 -6.23
CA ILE A 78 3.87 -5.98 -7.22
C ILE A 78 5.08 -6.86 -7.61
N VAL A 79 6.22 -6.25 -7.91
CA VAL A 79 7.46 -7.00 -8.22
C VAL A 79 7.87 -7.87 -7.04
N GLY A 80 7.83 -7.30 -5.83
CA GLY A 80 8.07 -8.01 -4.57
C GLY A 80 7.13 -9.21 -4.39
N ALA A 81 5.85 -9.04 -4.69
CA ALA A 81 4.84 -10.09 -4.61
C ALA A 81 5.13 -11.25 -5.57
N VAL A 82 5.56 -10.99 -6.80
CA VAL A 82 5.98 -12.05 -7.74
C VAL A 82 7.16 -12.84 -7.19
N LEU A 83 8.12 -12.17 -6.53
CA LEU A 83 9.26 -12.84 -5.90
C LEU A 83 8.84 -13.62 -4.63
N ILE A 84 7.89 -13.11 -3.85
CA ILE A 84 7.30 -13.82 -2.70
C ILE A 84 6.55 -15.06 -3.15
N TRP A 85 5.81 -14.99 -4.26
CA TRP A 85 5.16 -16.15 -4.88
C TRP A 85 6.18 -17.24 -5.25
N ARG A 86 7.39 -16.82 -5.66
CA ARG A 86 8.55 -17.68 -5.91
C ARG A 86 9.37 -18.01 -4.66
N GLN A 87 8.82 -17.77 -3.46
CA GLN A 87 9.39 -18.13 -2.16
C GLN A 87 10.67 -17.36 -1.78
N SER A 88 10.88 -16.16 -2.32
CA SER A 88 12.02 -15.32 -1.93
C SER A 88 11.83 -14.72 -0.54
N MET A 89 12.63 -15.19 0.43
CA MET A 89 12.59 -14.68 1.81
C MET A 89 13.08 -13.24 1.94
N THR A 90 14.02 -12.82 1.09
CA THR A 90 14.50 -11.42 1.06
C THR A 90 13.41 -10.49 0.54
N ALA A 91 12.63 -10.93 -0.44
CA ALA A 91 11.54 -10.13 -0.99
C ALA A 91 10.45 -9.83 0.06
N ILE A 92 10.23 -10.72 1.04
CA ILE A 92 9.31 -10.47 2.16
C ILE A 92 9.71 -9.20 2.92
N CYS A 93 10.99 -9.06 3.28
CA CYS A 93 11.47 -7.91 4.03
C CYS A 93 11.35 -6.62 3.20
N VAL A 94 11.77 -6.64 1.94
CA VAL A 94 11.73 -5.45 1.07
C VAL A 94 10.29 -5.00 0.79
N THR A 95 9.41 -5.95 0.44
CA THR A 95 7.99 -5.67 0.17
C THR A 95 7.29 -5.15 1.42
N GLY A 96 7.57 -5.76 2.58
CA GLY A 96 7.03 -5.32 3.86
C GLY A 96 7.53 -3.94 4.29
N MET A 97 8.78 -3.58 3.98
CA MET A 97 9.29 -2.22 4.25
C MET A 97 8.65 -1.18 3.34
N ILE A 98 8.45 -1.48 2.06
CA ILE A 98 7.88 -0.50 1.11
C ILE A 98 6.37 -0.39 1.34
N GLY A 99 5.63 -1.47 1.07
CA GLY A 99 4.17 -1.44 1.16
C GLY A 99 3.67 -1.34 2.59
N GLY A 100 4.27 -2.09 3.52
CA GLY A 100 3.84 -2.08 4.91
C GLY A 100 4.07 -0.75 5.63
N LEU A 101 5.23 -0.09 5.44
CA LEU A 101 5.48 1.21 6.07
C LEU A 101 4.73 2.36 5.38
N ALA A 102 4.48 2.27 4.07
CA ALA A 102 3.60 3.22 3.39
C ALA A 102 2.20 3.23 4.03
N ASP A 103 1.64 2.05 4.31
CA ASP A 103 0.32 1.94 4.95
C ASP A 103 0.31 2.37 6.42
N VAL A 104 1.44 2.31 7.14
CA VAL A 104 1.51 2.87 8.50
C VAL A 104 1.30 4.38 8.47
N GLY A 105 1.92 5.08 7.51
CA GLY A 105 1.70 6.52 7.35
C GLY A 105 0.24 6.83 7.01
N TYR A 106 -0.33 6.09 6.05
CA TYR A 106 -1.73 6.21 5.68
C TYR A 106 -2.67 5.96 6.88
N LEU A 107 -2.44 4.87 7.63
CA LEU A 107 -3.25 4.51 8.79
C LEU A 107 -3.27 5.61 9.85
N LEU A 108 -2.09 6.15 10.19
CA LEU A 108 -1.95 7.12 11.26
C LEU A 108 -2.51 8.50 10.91
N PHE A 109 -2.33 8.93 9.66
CA PHE A 109 -2.61 10.32 9.27
C PHE A 109 -3.84 10.51 8.39
N VAL A 110 -4.42 9.42 7.86
CA VAL A 110 -5.56 9.48 6.95
C VAL A 110 -6.72 8.59 7.44
N ASP A 111 -6.46 7.32 7.75
CA ASP A 111 -7.49 6.35 8.16
C ASP A 111 -8.00 6.62 9.59
N PHE A 112 -7.11 6.64 10.60
CA PHE A 112 -7.49 6.89 11.99
C PHE A 112 -8.20 8.23 12.24
N PRO A 113 -7.80 9.35 11.60
CA PRO A 113 -8.56 10.60 11.70
C PRO A 113 -9.94 10.56 11.03
N GLY A 114 -10.25 9.53 10.23
CA GLY A 114 -11.55 9.35 9.57
C GLY A 114 -11.71 10.16 8.29
N TYR A 115 -10.62 10.44 7.56
CA TYR A 115 -10.67 11.21 6.31
C TYR A 115 -11.02 10.37 5.08
N VAL A 116 -11.21 9.07 5.24
CA VAL A 116 -11.45 8.11 4.15
C VAL A 116 -12.67 7.26 4.39
N ASN A 117 -13.27 6.78 3.31
CA ASN A 117 -14.31 5.77 3.37
C ASN A 117 -13.72 4.38 3.65
N PHE A 118 -14.58 3.46 4.10
CA PHE A 118 -14.20 2.08 4.39
C PHE A 118 -13.63 1.36 3.15
N VAL A 119 -14.17 1.63 1.95
CA VAL A 119 -13.70 1.08 0.68
C VAL A 119 -13.35 2.24 -0.27
N PRO A 120 -12.15 2.27 -0.86
CA PRO A 120 -11.06 1.30 -0.71
C PRO A 120 -10.28 1.44 0.61
N GLY A 121 -10.49 2.52 1.38
CA GLY A 121 -9.62 2.97 2.46
C GLY A 121 -9.23 1.93 3.51
N THR A 122 -10.01 1.79 4.58
CA THR A 122 -9.68 0.85 5.69
C THR A 122 -9.47 -0.59 5.22
N VAL A 123 -10.12 -1.00 4.11
CA VAL A 123 -9.89 -2.31 3.50
C VAL A 123 -8.43 -2.48 3.04
N MET A 124 -7.78 -1.47 2.47
CA MET A 124 -6.36 -1.59 2.08
C MET A 124 -5.45 -1.80 3.28
N THR A 125 -5.71 -1.12 4.40
CA THR A 125 -4.99 -1.34 5.67
C THR A 125 -5.11 -2.79 6.13
N ILE A 126 -6.31 -3.38 6.04
CA ILE A 126 -6.53 -4.78 6.43
C ILE A 126 -5.79 -5.73 5.47
N ILE A 127 -5.81 -5.45 4.16
CA ILE A 127 -5.10 -6.23 3.14
C ILE A 127 -3.60 -6.23 3.41
N SER A 128 -2.98 -5.07 3.62
CA SER A 128 -1.55 -4.97 3.86
C SER A 128 -1.13 -5.61 5.19
N ALA A 129 -1.92 -5.41 6.25
CA ALA A 129 -1.68 -6.05 7.55
C ALA A 129 -1.75 -7.58 7.45
N SER A 130 -2.71 -8.11 6.69
CA SER A 130 -2.83 -9.55 6.43
C SER A 130 -1.65 -10.08 5.61
N ALA A 131 -1.23 -9.33 4.58
CA ALA A 131 -0.09 -9.67 3.75
C ALA A 131 1.22 -9.70 4.56
N LEU A 132 1.44 -8.72 5.44
CA LEU A 132 2.54 -8.67 6.39
C LEU A 132 2.50 -9.87 7.34
N ALA A 133 1.37 -10.11 8.00
CA ALA A 133 1.24 -11.18 8.98
C ALA A 133 1.57 -12.55 8.38
N LEU A 134 1.01 -12.87 7.21
CA LEU A 134 1.28 -14.13 6.51
C LEU A 134 2.74 -14.24 6.05
N SER A 135 3.29 -13.17 5.45
CA SER A 135 4.66 -13.18 4.95
C SER A 135 5.67 -13.36 6.08
N PHE A 136 5.54 -12.57 7.16
CA PHE A 136 6.48 -12.61 8.27
C PHE A 136 6.32 -13.87 9.12
N TRP A 137 5.11 -14.41 9.29
CA TRP A 137 4.93 -15.71 9.93
C TRP A 137 5.77 -16.79 9.26
N VAL A 138 5.69 -16.91 7.93
CA VAL A 138 6.49 -17.87 7.17
C VAL A 138 7.99 -17.59 7.31
N TRP A 139 8.39 -16.31 7.20
CA TRP A 139 9.80 -15.92 7.32
C TRP A 139 10.41 -16.30 8.68
N PHE A 140 9.71 -16.04 9.79
CA PHE A 140 10.16 -16.42 11.13
C PHE A 140 10.17 -17.94 11.32
N SER A 141 9.17 -18.66 10.81
CA SER A 141 9.11 -20.12 10.92
C SER A 141 10.25 -20.81 10.18
N VAL A 142 10.60 -20.35 8.97
CA VAL A 142 11.70 -20.94 8.20
C VAL A 142 13.04 -20.69 8.89
N ARG A 143 13.27 -19.48 9.42
CA ARG A 143 14.52 -19.13 10.12
C ARG A 143 14.76 -19.92 11.41
N ARG A 144 13.70 -20.29 12.14
CA ARG A 144 13.84 -21.10 13.37
C ARG A 144 14.31 -22.54 13.08
N VAL A 145 14.01 -23.08 11.92
CA VAL A 145 14.41 -24.45 11.54
C VAL A 145 15.87 -24.50 11.06
N THR A 146 16.39 -23.39 10.52
CA THR A 146 17.76 -23.29 10.01
C THR A 146 18.79 -22.84 11.06
N ARG A 147 18.35 -22.56 12.30
CA ARG A 147 19.22 -22.29 13.46
C ARG A 147 19.27 -23.53 14.33
#